data_AF-A0A3D0GL35-F1
#
_entry.id   AF-A0A3D0GL35-F1
#
_cell.length_a   1.000
_cell.length_b   1.000
_cell.length_c   1.000
_cell.angle_alpha   90.00
_cell.angle_beta   90.00
_cell.angle_gamma   90.00
#
_symmetry.space_group_name_H-M   'P 1'
#
loop_
_entity.id
_entity.type
_entity.pdbx_description
1 polymer ?
#
loop_
_entity_poly.entity_id
_entity_poly.type
_entity_poly.pdbx_seq_one_letter_code
_entity_poly.pdbx_strand_id
1 'polypeptide(L)'
;MKLNFKLVCRFILSIPLLFLVACATAPPNDVSNLCSIFQEKDGWYGYAEDAAEAWGGDIPTMMAIMHQESRFVAKAKPPRKKILGFIPGFRPSNAYG
;
A
#
# COMPACT_ATOMS: atom_id res chain seq x y z
N MET A 1 4.01 50.06 -4.05
CA MET A 1 3.61 48.67 -4.37
C MET A 1 2.65 48.20 -3.28
N LYS A 2 1.33 48.36 -3.47
CA LYS A 2 0.31 47.98 -2.49
C LYS A 2 0.02 46.48 -2.64
N LEU A 3 0.71 45.65 -1.87
CA LEU A 3 0.44 44.22 -1.84
C LEU A 3 -0.96 44.01 -1.23
N ASN A 4 -1.91 43.50 -2.01
CA ASN A 4 -3.29 43.29 -1.56
C ASN A 4 -3.32 42.24 -0.44
N PHE A 5 -3.46 42.67 0.81
CA PHE A 5 -3.46 41.82 2.00
C PHE A 5 -4.48 40.66 1.92
N LYS A 6 -5.64 40.90 1.28
CA LYS A 6 -6.65 39.86 0.99
C LYS A 6 -6.16 38.78 0.02
N LEU A 7 -5.30 39.13 -0.94
CA LEU A 7 -4.70 38.21 -1.90
C LEU A 7 -3.62 37.36 -1.22
N VAL A 8 -2.81 37.98 -0.37
CA VAL A 8 -1.72 37.32 0.39
C VAL A 8 -2.29 36.30 1.39
N CYS A 9 -3.31 36.66 2.18
CA CYS A 9 -3.97 35.70 3.09
C CYS A 9 -4.62 34.52 2.35
N ARG A 10 -5.12 34.74 1.13
CA ARG A 10 -5.79 33.71 0.33
C ARG A 10 -4.80 32.73 -0.32
N PHE A 11 -3.58 33.17 -0.62
CA PHE A 11 -2.45 32.29 -0.99
C PHE A 11 -1.84 31.58 0.21
N ILE A 12 -1.71 32.24 1.36
CA ILE A 12 -1.18 31.62 2.59
C ILE A 12 -2.06 30.46 3.06
N LEU A 13 -3.38 30.55 2.87
CA LEU A 13 -4.33 29.52 3.30
C LEU A 13 -4.43 28.33 2.31
N SER A 14 -4.01 28.50 1.04
CA SER A 14 -4.05 27.45 0.02
C SER A 14 -2.75 26.65 -0.11
N ILE A 15 -1.60 27.24 0.26
CA ILE A 15 -0.28 26.58 0.30
C ILE A 15 -0.27 25.27 1.13
N PRO A 16 -0.84 25.18 2.35
CA PRO A 16 -0.81 23.92 3.11
C PRO A 16 -1.60 22.79 2.44
N LEU A 17 -2.56 23.11 1.57
CA LEU A 17 -3.37 22.10 0.88
C LEU A 17 -2.57 21.32 -0.18
N LEU A 18 -1.53 21.94 -0.75
CA LEU A 18 -0.61 21.29 -1.69
C LEU A 18 0.35 20.29 -1.00
N PHE A 19 0.51 20.35 0.32
CA PHE A 19 1.39 19.42 1.05
C PHE A 19 0.69 18.09 1.45
N LEU A 20 -0.58 17.91 1.12
CA LEU A 20 -1.35 16.69 1.43
C LEU A 20 -1.15 15.55 0.41
N VAL A 21 -0.23 15.68 -0.55
CA VAL A 21 0.06 14.60 -1.51
C VAL A 21 0.89 13.52 -0.81
N ALA A 22 0.22 12.60 -0.12
CA ALA A 22 0.85 11.42 0.46
C ALA A 22 1.14 10.40 -0.66
N CYS A 23 2.39 9.95 -0.76
CA CYS A 23 2.77 8.86 -1.66
C CYS A 23 2.32 7.53 -1.05
N ALA A 24 1.52 6.77 -1.78
CA ALA A 24 1.14 5.40 -1.41
C ALA A 24 1.46 4.47 -2.59
N THR A 25 2.22 3.41 -2.33
CA THR A 25 2.54 2.41 -3.35
C THR A 25 1.30 1.59 -3.66
N ALA A 26 0.85 1.64 -4.91
CA ALA A 26 -0.23 0.79 -5.39
C ALA A 26 0.24 -0.67 -5.54
N PRO A 27 -0.65 -1.65 -5.26
CA PRO A 27 -0.37 -3.05 -5.56
C PRO A 27 -0.11 -3.26 -7.06
N PRO A 28 0.57 -4.34 -7.46
CA PRO A 28 0.79 -4.67 -8.87
C PRO A 28 -0.52 -4.87 -9.63
N ASN A 29 -0.53 -4.49 -10.91
CA ASN A 29 -1.73 -4.59 -11.74
C ASN A 29 -2.08 -6.04 -12.11
N ASP A 30 -1.07 -6.83 -12.50
CA ASP A 30 -1.22 -8.26 -12.77
C ASP A 30 -0.57 -9.09 -11.65
N VAL A 31 -1.37 -9.44 -10.66
CA VAL A 31 -0.91 -10.25 -9.52
C VAL A 31 -0.68 -11.72 -9.88
N SER A 32 -1.10 -12.19 -11.06
CA SER A 32 -1.00 -13.59 -11.46
C SER A 32 0.30 -13.91 -12.23
N ASN A 33 0.99 -12.88 -12.70
CA ASN A 33 2.24 -13.00 -13.47
C ASN A 33 3.41 -12.37 -12.71
N LEU A 34 4.25 -13.22 -12.12
CA LEU A 34 5.40 -12.77 -11.32
C LEU A 34 6.40 -11.94 -12.14
N CYS A 35 6.62 -12.28 -13.42
CA CYS A 35 7.51 -11.51 -14.29
C CYS A 35 6.97 -10.09 -14.53
N SER A 36 5.65 -9.95 -14.70
CA SER A 36 5.03 -8.63 -14.84
C SER A 36 5.13 -7.80 -13.56
N ILE A 37 5.04 -8.44 -12.39
CA ILE A 37 5.21 -7.76 -11.10
C ILE A 37 6.61 -7.17 -10.98
N PHE A 38 7.65 -7.93 -11.32
CA PHE A 38 9.03 -7.46 -11.25
C PHE A 38 9.33 -6.36 -12.29
N GLN A 39 8.70 -6.40 -13.47
CA GLN A 39 8.81 -5.32 -14.46
C GLN A 39 8.06 -4.05 -14.04
N GLU A 40 6.95 -4.18 -13.30
CA GLU A 40 6.23 -3.00 -12.80
C GLU A 40 6.91 -2.41 -11.56
N LYS A 41 7.52 -3.26 -10.74
CA LYS A 41 8.18 -2.91 -9.48
C LYS A 41 9.66 -3.27 -9.54
N ASP A 42 10.43 -2.49 -10.30
CA ASP A 42 11.85 -2.78 -10.62
C ASP A 42 12.73 -3.19 -9.42
N GLY A 43 12.52 -2.60 -8.23
CA GLY A 43 13.29 -2.93 -7.03
C GLY A 43 12.90 -4.23 -6.32
N TRP A 44 11.74 -4.81 -6.65
CA TRP A 44 11.20 -5.96 -5.91
C TRP A 44 11.98 -7.24 -6.11
N TYR A 45 12.62 -7.42 -7.26
CA TYR A 45 13.45 -8.60 -7.47
C TYR A 45 14.62 -8.63 -6.49
N GLY A 46 15.33 -7.50 -6.32
CA GLY A 46 16.43 -7.40 -5.37
C GLY A 46 15.96 -7.63 -3.92
N TYR A 47 14.84 -7.03 -3.51
CA TYR A 47 14.29 -7.29 -2.18
C TYR A 47 13.88 -8.75 -1.96
N ALA A 48 13.39 -9.42 -3.00
CA ALA A 48 13.04 -10.84 -2.93
C ALA A 48 14.30 -11.72 -2.87
N GLU A 49 15.38 -11.34 -3.58
CA GLU A 49 16.69 -12.00 -3.51
C GLU A 49 17.32 -11.84 -2.13
N ASP A 50 17.35 -10.63 -1.57
CA ASP A 50 17.84 -10.35 -0.22
C ASP A 50 17.09 -11.19 0.84
N ALA A 51 15.76 -11.29 0.71
CA ALA A 51 14.94 -12.10 1.59
C ALA A 51 15.22 -13.61 1.39
N ALA A 52 15.45 -14.05 0.16
CA ALA A 52 15.76 -15.44 -0.15
C ALA A 52 17.09 -15.85 0.49
N GLU A 53 18.11 -15.00 0.37
CA GLU A 53 19.42 -15.20 0.98
C GLU A 53 19.34 -15.20 2.52
N ALA A 54 18.61 -14.24 3.11
CA ALA A 54 18.49 -14.11 4.55
C ALA A 54 17.75 -15.30 5.21
N TRP A 55 16.74 -15.85 4.54
CA TRP A 55 15.86 -16.88 5.10
C TRP A 55 16.06 -18.28 4.49
N GLY A 56 16.94 -18.42 3.50
CA GLY A 56 17.27 -19.70 2.84
C GLY A 56 16.16 -20.28 1.97
N GLY A 57 15.21 -19.45 1.51
CA GLY A 57 14.09 -19.85 0.65
C GLY A 57 14.30 -19.52 -0.82
N ASP A 58 13.35 -19.88 -1.68
CA ASP A 58 13.34 -19.48 -3.09
C ASP A 58 12.36 -18.31 -3.33
N ILE A 59 12.76 -17.40 -4.23
CA ILE A 59 11.97 -16.22 -4.63
C ILE A 59 10.53 -16.60 -5.03
N PRO A 60 10.28 -17.57 -5.93
CA PRO A 60 8.91 -17.85 -6.36
C PRO A 60 8.03 -18.40 -5.24
N THR A 61 8.53 -19.24 -4.32
CA THR A 61 7.75 -19.70 -3.17
C THR A 61 7.37 -18.56 -2.24
N MET A 62 8.31 -17.69 -1.89
CA MET A 62 8.00 -16.53 -1.03
C MET A 62 6.96 -15.61 -1.69
N MET A 63 7.12 -15.35 -3.00
CA MET A 63 6.18 -14.53 -3.76
C MET A 63 4.80 -15.22 -3.89
N ALA A 64 4.75 -16.55 -3.99
CA ALA A 64 3.50 -17.31 -3.97
C ALA A 64 2.79 -17.22 -2.61
N ILE A 65 3.53 -17.27 -1.50
CA ILE A 65 2.99 -17.03 -0.16
C ILE A 65 2.41 -15.62 -0.08
N MET A 66 3.16 -14.59 -0.51
CA MET A 66 2.66 -13.20 -0.53
C MET A 66 1.38 -13.06 -1.36
N HIS A 67 1.32 -13.74 -2.50
CA HIS A 67 0.14 -13.77 -3.38
C HIS A 67 -1.06 -14.42 -2.68
N GLN A 68 -0.88 -15.56 -2.01
CA GLN A 68 -1.96 -16.28 -1.36
C GLN A 68 -2.47 -15.56 -0.11
N GLU A 69 -1.56 -15.08 0.73
CA GLU A 69 -1.86 -14.46 2.02
C GLU A 69 -2.42 -13.04 1.90
N SER A 70 -2.06 -12.29 0.85
CA SER A 70 -2.43 -10.87 0.78
C SER A 70 -2.66 -10.30 -0.61
N ARG A 71 -2.38 -11.07 -1.67
CA ARG A 71 -2.39 -10.56 -3.06
C ARG A 71 -1.54 -9.30 -3.21
N PHE A 72 -0.39 -9.25 -2.52
CA PHE A 72 0.54 -8.11 -2.49
C PHE A 72 -0.02 -6.83 -1.84
N VAL A 73 -1.11 -6.92 -1.08
CA VAL A 73 -1.69 -5.78 -0.35
C VAL A 73 -1.12 -5.72 1.06
N ALA A 74 -0.20 -4.78 1.30
CA ALA A 74 0.52 -4.65 2.58
C ALA A 74 -0.38 -4.46 3.82
N LYS A 75 -1.61 -3.96 3.65
CA LYS A 75 -2.60 -3.77 4.75
C LYS A 75 -3.84 -4.64 4.57
N ALA A 76 -3.71 -5.81 3.94
CA ALA A 76 -4.79 -6.79 3.84
C ALA A 76 -5.30 -7.15 5.24
N LYS A 77 -6.62 -7.09 5.43
CA LYS A 77 -7.28 -7.41 6.70
C LYS A 77 -8.57 -8.17 6.44
N PRO A 78 -8.94 -9.11 7.32
CA PRO A 78 -10.18 -9.87 7.16
C PRO A 78 -11.42 -8.97 7.25
N PRO A 79 -12.54 -9.41 6.64
CA PRO A 79 -13.81 -8.71 6.72
C PRO A 79 -14.27 -8.60 8.18
N ARG A 80 -14.89 -7.46 8.52
CA ARG A 80 -15.45 -7.23 9.86
C ARG A 80 -16.74 -8.02 10.04
N LYS A 81 -16.97 -8.52 11.25
CA LYS A 81 -18.30 -8.99 11.65
C LYS A 81 -19.21 -7.77 11.81
N LYS A 82 -20.44 -7.84 11.29
CA LYS A 82 -21.45 -6.80 11.50
C LYS A 82 -22.28 -7.14 12.73
N ILE A 83 -22.45 -6.18 13.62
CA ILE A 83 -23.37 -6.28 14.76
C ILE A 83 -24.69 -5.64 14.29
N LEU A 84 -25.82 -6.33 14.52
CA LEU A 84 -27.16 -5.86 14.11
C LEU A 84 -27.29 -5.51 12.61
N GLY A 85 -26.48 -6.12 11.74
CA GLY A 85 -26.57 -5.98 10.27
C GLY A 85 -25.84 -4.78 9.65
N PHE A 86 -25.46 -3.76 10.43
CA PHE A 86 -24.79 -2.56 9.91
C PHE A 86 -23.72 -1.94 10.81
N ILE A 87 -23.70 -2.22 12.12
CA ILE A 87 -22.69 -1.66 13.02
C ILE A 87 -21.37 -2.39 12.81
N PRO A 88 -20.27 -1.70 12.47
CA PRO A 88 -18.97 -2.34 12.26
C PRO A 88 -18.44 -2.90 13.58
N GLY A 89 -18.42 -4.22 13.70
CA GLY A 89 -17.87 -4.93 14.85
C GLY A 89 -16.35 -5.18 14.74
N PHE A 90 -15.84 -5.99 15.66
CA PHE A 90 -14.43 -6.36 15.71
C PHE A 90 -14.01 -7.25 14.53
N ARG A 91 -12.72 -7.18 14.18
CA ARG A 91 -12.10 -8.15 13.27
C ARG A 91 -11.62 -9.38 14.05
N PRO A 92 -11.61 -10.56 13.43
CA PRO A 92 -11.04 -11.75 14.06
C PRO A 92 -9.52 -11.62 14.27
N SER A 93 -8.81 -10.90 13.40
CA SER A 93 -7.36 -10.70 13.48
C SER A 93 -6.92 -9.38 12.84
N ASN A 94 -5.66 -9.01 13.10
CA ASN A 94 -5.00 -7.85 12.50
C ASN A 94 -4.28 -8.16 11.17
N ALA A 95 -4.04 -9.45 10.88
CA ALA A 95 -3.46 -9.94 9.64
C ALA A 95 -4.49 -10.76 8.86
N TYR A 96 -4.53 -10.58 7.55
CA TYR A 96 -5.22 -11.50 6.64
C TYR A 96 -4.32 -12.72 6.44
N GLY A 97 -4.92 -13.91 6.39
CA GLY A 97 -4.26 -15.19 6.18
C GLY A 97 -5.19 -16.09 5.39
#